data_AF-A0A9D7KRK4-F1
#
_entry.id   AF-A0A9D7KRK4-F1
#
_cell.length_a   1.000
_cell.length_b   1.000
_cell.length_c   1.000
_cell.angle_alpha   90.00
_cell.angle_beta   90.00
_cell.angle_gamma   90.00
#
_symmetry.space_group_name_H-M   'P 1'
#
loop_
_entity.id
_entity.type
_entity.pdbx_description
1 polymer ?
#
loop_
_entity_poly.entity_id
_entity_poly.type
_entity_poly.pdbx_seq_one_letter_code
_entity_poly.pdbx_strand_id
1 'polypeptide(L)'
;MKSNTKIKLEDAINNAEHYIEQMLLMDDKKLSKHLILFRIQMEMAYKQKNFEAYELLYEYEKQVFTAIIRKDKTLMSMKGKGD
;
A
#
# COMPACT_ATOMS: atom_id res chain seq x y z
N MET A 1 -19.72 14.98 12.76
CA MET A 1 -18.46 14.31 13.10
C MET A 1 -17.90 13.68 11.84
N LYS A 2 -16.64 13.96 11.45
CA LYS A 2 -15.96 13.15 10.43
C LYS A 2 -15.77 11.74 11.04
N SER A 3 -16.01 10.67 10.28
CA SER A 3 -15.71 9.32 10.75
C SER A 3 -14.20 9.18 10.97
N ASN A 4 -13.79 8.38 11.96
CA ASN A 4 -12.36 8.12 12.20
C ASN A 4 -11.67 7.53 10.96
N THR A 5 -12.40 6.82 10.11
CA THR A 5 -11.90 6.23 8.85
C THR A 5 -11.58 7.31 7.82
N LYS A 6 -12.41 8.35 7.69
CA LYS A 6 -12.16 9.46 6.78
C LYS A 6 -10.91 10.25 7.15
N ILE A 7 -10.67 10.46 8.46
CA ILE A 7 -9.44 11.09 8.95
C ILE A 7 -8.23 10.21 8.59
N LYS A 8 -8.31 8.90 8.85
CA LYS A 8 -7.25 7.96 8.48
C LYS A 8 -6.97 7.90 6.98
N LEU A 9 -8.00 8.06 6.13
CA LEU A 9 -7.83 8.12 4.68
C LEU A 9 -7.12 9.40 4.24
N GLU A 10 -7.54 10.56 4.74
CA GLU A 10 -6.86 11.84 4.49
C GLU A 10 -5.38 11.73 4.93
N ASP A 11 -5.10 11.16 6.11
CA ASP A 11 -3.74 10.93 6.59
C ASP A 11 -2.96 9.94 5.72
N ALA A 12 -3.57 8.85 5.27
CA ALA A 12 -2.95 7.85 4.41
C ALA A 12 -2.52 8.46 3.06
N ILE A 13 -3.36 9.32 2.49
CA ILE A 13 -3.07 10.04 1.24
C ILE A 13 -1.96 11.07 1.46
N ASN A 14 -2.10 11.92 2.49
CA ASN A 14 -1.16 13.01 2.74
C ASN A 14 0.25 12.52 3.08
N ASN A 15 0.36 11.33 3.69
CA ASN A 15 1.62 10.73 4.10
C ASN A 15 2.04 9.54 3.21
N ALA A 16 1.43 9.38 2.03
CA ALA A 16 1.63 8.22 1.17
C ALA A 16 3.12 7.97 0.86
N GLU A 17 3.89 9.01 0.55
CA GLU A 17 5.31 8.88 0.23
C GLU A 17 6.13 8.36 1.41
N HIS A 18 5.88 8.88 2.62
CA HIS A 18 6.54 8.40 3.83
C HIS A 18 6.25 6.92 4.09
N TYR A 19 5.01 6.49 3.89
CA TYR A 19 4.64 5.08 4.04
C TYR A 19 5.25 4.20 2.95
N ILE A 20 5.32 4.69 1.71
CA ILE A 20 6.00 3.98 0.63
C ILE A 20 7.48 3.81 0.96
N GLU A 21 8.18 4.85 1.45
CA GLU A 21 9.58 4.77 1.89
C GLU A 21 9.78 3.71 2.99
N GLN A 22 8.90 3.68 3.98
CA GLN A 22 8.90 2.64 5.02
C GLN A 22 8.71 1.23 4.42
N MET A 23 7.83 1.09 3.43
CA MET A 23 7.58 -0.17 2.72
C MET A 23 8.76 -0.62 1.85
N LEU A 24 9.54 0.30 1.27
CA LEU A 24 10.74 -0.04 0.51
C LEU A 24 11.77 -0.81 1.34
N LEU A 25 11.80 -0.54 2.65
CA LEU A 25 12.68 -1.20 3.61
C LEU A 25 12.17 -2.59 4.06
N MET A 26 10.94 -2.95 3.72
CA MET A 26 10.36 -4.24 4.06
C MET A 26 10.80 -5.33 3.09
N ASP A 27 10.83 -6.58 3.53
CA ASP A 27 11.06 -7.76 2.70
C ASP A 27 9.86 -8.03 1.78
N ASP A 28 10.14 -8.55 0.57
CA ASP A 28 9.12 -8.75 -0.47
C ASP A 28 8.03 -9.73 -0.03
N LYS A 29 8.40 -10.69 0.84
CA LYS A 29 7.48 -11.64 1.45
C LYS A 29 6.46 -10.94 2.36
N LYS A 30 6.89 -9.93 3.12
CA LYS A 30 5.99 -9.12 3.96
C LYS A 30 5.10 -8.21 3.13
N LEU A 31 5.64 -7.55 2.10
CA LEU A 31 4.83 -6.74 1.18
C LEU A 31 3.75 -7.58 0.49
N SER A 32 4.09 -8.78 0.05
CA SER A 32 3.13 -9.73 -0.55
C SER A 32 2.02 -10.14 0.42
N LYS A 33 2.36 -10.39 1.70
CA LYS A 33 1.36 -10.68 2.75
C LYS A 33 0.42 -9.50 2.99
N HIS A 34 0.94 -8.27 3.00
CA HIS A 34 0.11 -7.08 3.15
C HIS A 34 -0.86 -6.90 1.99
N LEU A 35 -0.43 -7.11 0.73
CA LEU A 35 -1.34 -7.07 -0.42
C LEU A 35 -2.49 -8.06 -0.30
N ILE A 36 -2.19 -9.32 0.04
CA ILE A 36 -3.21 -10.36 0.20
C ILE A 36 -4.18 -9.97 1.31
N LEU A 37 -3.66 -9.50 2.45
CA LEU A 37 -4.47 -9.09 3.58
C LEU A 37 -5.41 -7.93 3.23
N PHE A 38 -4.90 -6.88 2.56
CA PHE A 38 -5.71 -5.74 2.17
C PHE A 38 -6.81 -6.15 1.19
N ARG A 39 -6.53 -7.03 0.22
CA ARG A 39 -7.54 -7.54 -0.71
C ARG A 39 -8.68 -8.29 -0.03
N ILE A 40 -8.35 -9.18 0.91
CA ILE A 40 -9.35 -9.91 1.70
C ILE A 40 -10.22 -8.91 2.48
N GLN A 41 -9.60 -7.93 3.13
CA GLN A 41 -10.31 -6.93 3.90
C GLN A 41 -11.17 -6.01 3.02
N MET A 42 -10.72 -5.66 1.81
CA MET A 42 -11.51 -4.88 0.85
C MET A 42 -12.75 -5.64 0.42
N GLU A 43 -12.63 -6.95 0.12
CA GLU A 43 -13.78 -7.78 -0.23
C GLU A 43 -14.80 -7.83 0.92
N MET A 44 -14.33 -7.98 2.16
CA MET A 44 -15.18 -7.94 3.35
C MET A 44 -15.85 -6.58 3.52
N ALA A 45 -15.10 -5.48 3.39
CA ALA A 45 -15.62 -4.12 3.49
C ALA A 45 -16.69 -3.85 2.44
N TYR A 46 -16.47 -4.30 1.21
CA TYR A 46 -17.43 -4.20 0.12
C TYR A 46 -18.73 -4.98 0.41
N LYS A 47 -18.62 -6.25 0.86
CA LYS A 47 -19.78 -7.07 1.27
C LYS A 47 -20.58 -6.43 2.40
N GLN A 48 -19.91 -5.72 3.30
CA GLN A 48 -20.54 -4.98 4.41
C GLN A 48 -21.04 -3.59 4.01
N LYS A 49 -20.89 -3.18 2.75
CA LYS A 49 -21.16 -1.81 2.27
C LYS A 49 -20.40 -0.72 3.04
N ASN A 50 -19.26 -1.08 3.63
CA ASN A 50 -18.37 -0.16 4.33
C ASN A 50 -17.36 0.44 3.34
N PHE A 51 -17.85 1.36 2.50
CA PHE A 51 -17.04 1.95 1.44
C PHE A 51 -15.89 2.83 1.96
N GLU A 52 -16.04 3.46 3.13
CA GLU A 52 -14.94 4.23 3.73
C GLU A 52 -13.74 3.33 4.08
N ALA A 53 -14.00 2.14 4.65
CA ALA A 53 -12.94 1.18 4.93
C ALA A 53 -12.35 0.62 3.63
N TYR A 54 -13.18 0.37 2.61
CA TYR A 54 -12.72 -0.06 1.30
C TYR A 54 -11.74 0.96 0.68
N GLU A 55 -12.10 2.25 0.67
CA GLU A 55 -11.24 3.32 0.13
C GLU A 55 -9.90 3.41 0.86
N LEU A 56 -9.91 3.31 2.18
CA LEU A 56 -8.69 3.30 3.00
C LEU A 56 -7.79 2.11 2.67
N LEU A 57 -8.36 0.91 2.55
CA LEU A 57 -7.60 -0.30 2.22
C LEU A 57 -7.05 -0.25 0.79
N TYR A 58 -7.82 0.30 -0.15
CA TYR A 58 -7.37 0.50 -1.52
C TYR A 58 -6.20 1.49 -1.60
N GLU A 59 -6.21 2.55 -0.79
CA GLU A 59 -5.08 3.48 -0.70
C GLU A 59 -3.81 2.77 -0.22
N TYR A 60 -3.90 1.97 0.84
CA TYR A 60 -2.75 1.18 1.30
C TYR A 60 -2.29 0.13 0.28
N GLU A 61 -3.21 -0.51 -0.46
CA GLU A 61 -2.85 -1.44 -1.53
C GLU A 61 -2.01 -0.75 -2.62
N LYS A 62 -2.42 0.45 -3.07
CA LYS A 62 -1.67 1.26 -4.05
C LYS A 62 -0.27 1.61 -3.56
N GLN A 63 -0.13 1.95 -2.28
CA GLN A 63 1.17 2.27 -1.68
C GLN A 63 2.10 1.05 -1.69
N VAL A 64 1.60 -0.13 -1.33
CA VAL A 64 2.40 -1.37 -1.39
C VAL A 64 2.79 -1.71 -2.83
N PHE A 65 1.88 -1.59 -3.79
CA PHE A 65 2.21 -1.80 -5.21
C PHE A 65 3.29 -0.83 -5.70
N THR A 66 3.19 0.44 -5.31
CA THR A 66 4.18 1.45 -5.67
C THR A 66 5.54 1.12 -5.10
N ALA A 67 5.60 0.68 -3.83
CA ALA A 67 6.85 0.24 -3.20
C ALA A 67 7.48 -0.94 -3.95
N ILE A 68 6.70 -1.97 -4.30
CA ILE A 68 7.19 -3.13 -5.05
C ILE A 68 7.78 -2.71 -6.41
N ILE A 69 7.04 -1.91 -7.19
CA ILE A 69 7.49 -1.44 -8.51
C ILE A 69 8.78 -0.62 -8.39
N ARG A 70 8.90 0.21 -7.35
CA ARG A 70 10.12 1.01 -7.11
C ARG A 70 11.31 0.12 -6.74
N LYS A 71 11.13 -0.89 -5.88
CA LYS A 71 12.19 -1.86 -5.55
C LYS A 71 12.68 -2.60 -6.80
N ASP A 72 11.76 -3.05 -7.66
CA ASP A 72 12.10 -3.75 -8.89
C ASP A 72 12.91 -2.86 -9.87
N LYS A 73 12.49 -1.61 -10.06
CA LYS A 73 13.23 -0.65 -10.89
C LYS A 73 14.65 -0.39 -10.36
N THR A 74 14.78 -0.26 -9.05
CA THR A 74 16.09 -0.06 -8.40
C THR A 74 17.00 -1.29 -8.61
N LEU A 75 16.47 -2.51 -8.48
CA LEU A 75 17.21 -3.74 -8.78
C LEU A 75 17.66 -3.82 -10.24
N MET A 76 16.80 -3.46 -11.19
CA MET A 76 17.17 -3.43 -12.62
C MET A 76 18.27 -2.42 -12.93
N SER A 77 18.23 -1.23 -12.29
CA SER A 77 19.26 -0.21 -12.47
C SER A 77 20.65 -0.60 -11.95
N MET A 78 20.72 -1.48 -10.94
CA MET A 78 21.98 -2.00 -10.41
C MET A 78 22.56 -3.10 -11.29
N LYS A 79 21.73 -3.91 -11.94
CA LYS A 79 22.17 -4.98 -12.84
C LYS A 79 22.81 -4.46 -14.14
N GLY A 80 22.50 -3.23 -14.55
CA GLY A 80 23.04 -2.61 -15.78
C GLY A 80 24.35 -1.81 -15.61
N LYS A 81 24.98 -1.81 -14.43
CA LYS A 81 26.24 -1.09 -14.15
C LYS A 81 27.44 -2.02 -13.92
N GLY A 82 27.31 -3.29 -14.30
CA GLY A 82 28.28 -4.35 -14.02
C GLY A 82 29.00 -4.91 -15.25
N ASP A 83 29.08 -4.16 -16.34
CA ASP A 83 29.83 -4.50 -17.56
C ASP A 83 30.88 -3.42 -17.88
#